data_AF-A0A1Q3WFB5-F1
#
_entry.id   AF-A0A1Q3WFB5-F1
#
_cell.length_a   1.000
_cell.length_b   1.000
_cell.length_c   1.000
_cell.angle_alpha   90.00
_cell.angle_beta   90.00
_cell.angle_gamma   90.00
#
_symmetry.space_group_name_H-M   'P 1'
#
loop_
_entity.id
_entity.type
_entity.pdbx_description
1 polymer ?
#
loop_
_entity_poly.entity_id
_entity_poly.type
_entity_poly.pdbx_seq_one_letter_code
_entity_poly.pdbx_strand_id
1 'polypeptide(L)'
;MNKRISLLRYLLYPVVWVGSFVMISTLLAVGVNIYLATLPVVAGAAVVVLLLERALPYDTDWLHSKQGDLNLDTVHYVVNYGIKVVAQLLILWLGQSLVVWTIFPTTWPLWGQILLALTIIDFFLFAIHALSHRYEWLWKLHAIHHSSERLYWLNGDKRHPIHQVLEGLPGITLCVSIGTPMPVVAGALAVLAVNMILQHANLDYRAGWLKHLFSVAELHRWHHRADYKDAQVNYGAWLVIWDKLFGTYYDAPSQAEQIGQIGIAEEPDFPRTYAGQLRYPFRPGTKQVNSLLLSIGLNFSFLSFQTPEDSLLGTRRAPDGNDISIYRKGEQYDAKLTHVSKPELRNQLGSIVIWGMRYDKKRNEWNGGQL
;
A
#
# COMPACT_ATOMS: atom_id res chain seq x y z
N MET A 1 20.78 22.90 7.91
CA MET A 1 20.80 21.85 6.86
C MET A 1 21.37 22.43 5.57
N ASN A 2 22.31 21.76 4.90
CA ASN A 2 22.97 22.27 3.69
C ASN A 2 21.95 22.40 2.53
N LYS A 3 21.83 23.58 1.89
CA LYS A 3 20.86 23.83 0.81
C LYS A 3 20.95 22.80 -0.32
N ARG A 4 22.15 22.28 -0.61
CA ARG A 4 22.37 21.23 -1.63
C ARG A 4 21.72 19.89 -1.25
N ILE A 5 21.81 19.49 0.02
CA ILE A 5 21.17 18.26 0.52
C ILE A 5 19.65 18.41 0.48
N SER A 6 19.13 19.60 0.78
CA SER A 6 17.70 19.88 0.66
C SER A 6 17.21 19.73 -0.78
N LEU A 7 17.89 20.31 -1.77
CA LEU A 7 17.47 20.20 -3.18
C LEU A 7 17.50 18.76 -3.68
N LEU A 8 18.56 18.01 -3.34
CA LEU A 8 18.69 16.61 -3.72
C LEU A 8 17.49 15.78 -3.24
N ARG A 9 17.05 15.97 -1.98
CA ARG A 9 15.87 15.28 -1.43
C ARG A 9 14.59 15.49 -2.22
N TYR A 10 14.38 16.67 -2.79
CA TYR A 10 13.20 16.95 -3.63
C TYR A 10 13.30 16.38 -5.04
N LEU A 11 14.53 16.20 -5.55
CA LEU A 11 14.76 15.72 -6.91
C LEU A 11 14.82 14.19 -7.02
N LEU A 12 15.14 13.47 -5.94
CA LEU A 12 15.32 12.00 -5.98
C LEU A 12 14.13 11.26 -6.62
N TYR A 13 12.93 11.44 -6.07
CA TYR A 13 11.73 10.77 -6.57
C TYR A 13 11.43 11.11 -8.04
N PRO A 14 11.25 12.39 -8.42
CA PRO A 14 10.91 12.72 -9.81
C PRO A 14 12.03 12.37 -10.80
N VAL A 15 13.31 12.51 -10.45
CA VAL A 15 14.41 12.17 -11.37
C VAL A 15 14.46 10.67 -11.64
N VAL A 16 14.35 9.83 -10.61
CA VAL A 16 14.38 8.37 -10.80
C VAL A 16 13.13 7.91 -11.54
N TRP A 17 11.94 8.33 -11.10
CA TRP A 17 10.70 7.87 -11.71
C TRP A 17 10.51 8.40 -13.15
N VAL A 18 10.63 9.71 -13.37
CA VAL A 18 10.48 10.32 -14.70
C VAL A 18 11.61 9.87 -15.63
N GLY A 19 12.84 9.78 -15.12
CA GLY A 19 13.99 9.27 -15.88
C GLY A 19 13.75 7.86 -16.40
N SER A 20 13.29 6.94 -15.54
CA SER A 20 12.92 5.58 -15.94
C SER A 20 11.75 5.57 -16.92
N PHE A 21 10.70 6.37 -16.69
CA PHE A 21 9.54 6.48 -17.57
C PHE A 21 9.93 6.96 -18.98
N VAL A 22 10.72 8.02 -19.09
CA VAL A 22 11.20 8.57 -20.36
C VAL A 22 12.11 7.55 -21.07
N MET A 23 13.01 6.90 -20.33
CA MET A 23 13.90 5.89 -20.89
C MET A 23 13.12 4.70 -21.46
N ILE A 24 12.21 4.11 -20.68
CA ILE A 24 11.36 2.98 -21.12
C ILE A 24 10.52 3.39 -22.34
N SER A 25 9.85 4.55 -22.27
CA SER A 25 9.01 5.04 -23.36
C SER A 25 9.81 5.28 -24.65
N THR A 26 11.03 5.82 -24.54
CA THR A 26 11.90 6.08 -25.69
C THR A 26 12.42 4.79 -26.31
N LEU A 27 12.93 3.87 -25.48
CA LEU A 27 13.44 2.57 -25.94
C LEU A 27 12.35 1.77 -26.68
N LEU A 28 11.14 1.74 -26.12
CA LEU A 28 10.00 1.10 -26.77
C LEU A 28 9.59 1.82 -28.07
N ALA A 29 9.62 3.16 -28.10
CA ALA A 29 9.26 3.94 -29.28
C ALA A 29 10.21 3.72 -30.47
N VAL A 30 11.50 3.49 -30.20
CA VAL A 30 12.50 3.17 -31.25
C VAL A 30 12.59 1.68 -31.56
N GLY A 31 11.68 0.86 -31.04
CA GLY A 31 11.56 -0.56 -31.38
C GLY A 31 12.53 -1.49 -30.65
N VAL A 32 13.15 -1.06 -29.55
CA VAL A 32 13.95 -1.97 -28.71
C VAL A 32 13.06 -3.08 -28.17
N ASN A 33 13.58 -4.31 -28.15
CA ASN A 33 12.89 -5.45 -27.58
C ASN A 33 12.35 -5.14 -26.18
N ILE A 34 11.11 -5.54 -25.90
CA ILE A 34 10.40 -5.21 -24.65
C ILE A 34 11.20 -5.54 -23.40
N TYR A 35 11.96 -6.63 -23.37
CA TYR A 35 12.75 -7.03 -22.20
C TYR A 35 14.00 -6.17 -22.05
N LEU A 36 14.67 -5.85 -23.16
CA LEU A 36 15.83 -4.95 -23.15
C LEU A 36 15.42 -3.50 -22.84
N ALA A 37 14.20 -3.11 -23.21
CA ALA A 37 13.66 -1.78 -22.94
C ALA A 37 13.20 -1.59 -21.49
N THR A 38 12.82 -2.67 -20.79
CA THR A 38 12.20 -2.60 -19.45
C THR A 38 13.11 -3.11 -18.34
N LEU A 39 13.60 -4.36 -18.41
CA LEU A 39 14.28 -5.01 -17.30
C LEU A 39 15.58 -4.29 -16.88
N PRO A 40 16.47 -3.87 -17.81
CA PRO A 40 17.65 -3.11 -17.43
C PRO A 40 17.34 -1.77 -16.77
N VAL A 41 16.25 -1.10 -17.17
CA VAL A 41 15.85 0.18 -16.58
C VAL A 41 15.34 0.00 -15.15
N VAL A 42 14.52 -1.03 -14.92
CA VAL A 42 14.03 -1.36 -13.57
C VAL A 42 15.20 -1.79 -12.66
N ALA A 43 16.10 -2.64 -13.16
CA ALA A 43 17.29 -3.07 -12.42
C ALA A 43 18.22 -1.88 -12.12
N GLY A 44 18.42 -0.99 -13.08
CA GLY A 44 19.18 0.24 -12.90
C GLY A 44 18.58 1.14 -11.83
N ALA A 45 17.24 1.33 -11.85
CA ALA A 45 16.54 2.09 -10.81
C ALA A 45 16.68 1.43 -9.42
N ALA A 46 16.57 0.10 -9.33
CA ALA A 46 16.80 -0.64 -8.08
C ALA A 46 18.22 -0.43 -7.54
N VAL A 47 19.24 -0.51 -8.40
CA VAL A 47 20.64 -0.26 -8.01
C VAL A 47 20.83 1.18 -7.55
N VAL A 48 20.27 2.16 -8.27
CA VAL A 48 20.34 3.57 -7.88
C VAL A 48 19.69 3.77 -6.51
N VAL A 49 18.49 3.24 -6.29
CA VAL A 49 17.78 3.36 -5.00
C VAL A 49 18.56 2.65 -3.88
N LEU A 50 19.09 1.45 -4.10
CA LEU A 50 19.93 0.73 -3.14
C LEU A 50 21.16 1.54 -2.71
N LEU A 51 21.83 2.21 -3.67
CA LEU A 51 22.99 3.06 -3.37
C LEU A 51 22.56 4.31 -2.60
N LEU A 52 21.44 4.91 -3.00
CA LEU A 52 20.89 6.09 -2.34
C LEU A 52 20.41 5.80 -0.91
N GLU A 53 19.87 4.61 -0.63
CA GLU A 53 19.46 4.23 0.73
C GLU A 53 20.65 4.28 1.68
N ARG A 54 21.83 3.84 1.23
CA ARG A 54 23.07 3.92 2.02
C ARG A 54 23.56 5.36 2.21
N ALA A 55 23.33 6.23 1.23
CA ALA A 55 23.81 7.61 1.26
C ALA A 55 22.86 8.55 2.00
N LEU A 56 21.55 8.28 1.97
CA LEU A 56 20.50 9.15 2.49
C LEU A 56 19.32 8.33 3.05
N PRO A 57 19.57 7.52 4.10
CA PRO A 57 18.53 6.71 4.70
C PRO A 57 17.46 7.59 5.35
N TYR A 58 16.19 7.17 5.27
CA TYR A 58 15.13 7.73 6.12
C TYR A 58 15.33 7.33 7.58
N ASP A 59 15.59 6.04 7.80
CA ASP A 59 15.90 5.48 9.11
C ASP A 59 17.23 4.70 9.01
N THR A 60 18.21 5.07 9.82
CA THR A 60 19.53 4.41 9.83
C THR A 60 19.45 2.97 10.33
N ASP A 61 18.50 2.65 11.21
CA ASP A 61 18.35 1.29 11.74
C ASP A 61 17.83 0.32 10.68
N TRP A 62 17.11 0.83 9.68
CA TRP A 62 16.59 0.05 8.57
C TRP A 62 17.66 -0.32 7.52
N LEU A 63 18.88 0.22 7.62
CA LEU A 63 20.00 -0.20 6.77
C LEU A 63 20.55 -1.58 7.13
N HIS A 64 20.34 -1.99 8.39
CA HIS A 64 20.86 -3.25 8.90
C HIS A 64 19.78 -4.32 8.82
N SER A 65 20.08 -5.38 8.06
CA SER A 65 19.27 -6.60 8.05
C SER A 65 19.15 -7.11 9.48
N LYS A 66 17.91 -7.35 9.92
CA LYS A 66 17.62 -8.01 11.18
C LYS A 66 17.18 -9.43 10.87
N GLN A 67 17.80 -10.40 11.53
CA GLN A 67 17.27 -11.76 11.67
C GLN A 67 17.03 -12.50 10.33
N GLY A 68 17.83 -12.21 9.30
CA GLY A 68 17.84 -12.94 8.02
C GLY A 68 16.79 -12.51 6.99
N ASP A 69 16.12 -11.37 7.22
CA ASP A 69 15.09 -10.80 6.34
C ASP A 69 15.54 -10.63 4.87
N LEU A 70 16.78 -10.20 4.62
CA LEU A 70 17.30 -9.97 3.27
C LEU A 70 17.27 -11.24 2.40
N ASN A 71 17.64 -12.40 2.96
CA ASN A 71 17.64 -13.66 2.23
C ASN A 71 16.21 -14.09 1.87
N LEU A 72 15.30 -13.97 2.82
CA LEU A 72 13.89 -14.29 2.62
C LEU A 72 13.25 -13.39 1.56
N ASP A 73 13.46 -12.09 1.67
CA ASP A 73 12.92 -11.10 0.75
C ASP A 73 13.53 -11.27 -0.66
N THR A 74 14.80 -11.67 -0.76
CA THR A 74 15.44 -12.03 -2.04
C THR A 74 14.75 -13.23 -2.69
N VAL A 75 14.43 -14.27 -1.91
CA VAL A 75 13.69 -15.45 -2.42
C VAL A 75 12.31 -15.03 -2.92
N HIS A 76 11.57 -14.21 -2.16
CA HIS A 76 10.29 -13.66 -2.63
C HIS A 76 10.46 -12.89 -3.92
N TYR A 77 11.42 -11.97 -3.99
CA TYR A 77 11.67 -11.15 -5.18
C TYR A 77 11.96 -12.01 -6.42
N VAL A 78 12.86 -12.99 -6.32
CA VAL A 78 13.20 -13.86 -7.46
C VAL A 78 12.00 -14.68 -7.93
N VAL A 79 11.24 -15.28 -7.00
CA VAL A 79 10.06 -16.09 -7.37
C VAL A 79 8.96 -15.22 -7.95
N ASN A 80 8.63 -14.11 -7.30
CA ASN A 80 7.56 -13.20 -7.71
C ASN A 80 7.87 -12.52 -9.05
N TYR A 81 9.13 -12.15 -9.26
CA TYR A 81 9.59 -11.65 -10.56
C TYR A 81 9.54 -12.73 -11.64
N GLY A 82 9.95 -13.96 -11.34
CA GLY A 82 9.83 -15.10 -12.26
C GLY A 82 8.38 -15.34 -12.70
N ILE A 83 7.43 -15.27 -11.76
CA ILE A 83 5.99 -15.38 -12.07
C ILE A 83 5.55 -14.25 -13.00
N LYS A 84 5.99 -13.01 -12.79
CA LYS A 84 5.66 -11.87 -13.68
C LYS A 84 6.21 -12.09 -15.09
N VAL A 85 7.44 -12.58 -15.22
CA VAL A 85 8.04 -12.90 -16.53
C VAL A 85 7.25 -14.01 -17.23
N VAL A 86 6.90 -15.08 -16.50
CA VAL A 86 6.08 -16.17 -17.05
C VAL A 86 4.70 -15.67 -17.47
N ALA A 87 4.04 -14.84 -16.64
CA ALA A 87 2.76 -14.22 -16.98
C ALA A 87 2.85 -13.35 -18.24
N GLN A 88 3.91 -12.55 -18.39
CA GLN A 88 4.16 -11.76 -19.59
C GLN A 88 4.36 -12.65 -20.83
N LEU A 89 5.14 -13.73 -20.71
CA LEU A 89 5.33 -14.71 -21.80
C LEU A 89 4.02 -15.40 -22.18
N LEU A 90 3.19 -15.77 -21.21
CA LEU A 90 1.86 -16.34 -21.42
C LEU A 90 0.95 -15.37 -22.17
N ILE A 91 0.91 -14.09 -21.77
CA ILE A 91 0.10 -13.07 -22.44
C ILE A 91 0.60 -12.83 -23.86
N LEU A 92 1.92 -12.76 -24.07
CA LEU A 92 2.51 -12.64 -25.41
C LEU A 92 2.17 -13.84 -26.30
N TRP A 93 2.20 -15.05 -25.74
CA TRP A 93 1.89 -16.29 -26.45
C TRP A 93 0.40 -16.38 -26.81
N LEU A 94 -0.49 -16.08 -25.86
CA LEU A 94 -1.94 -16.03 -26.10
C LEU A 94 -2.31 -14.92 -27.10
N GLY A 95 -1.55 -13.82 -27.08
CA GLY A 95 -1.53 -12.77 -28.08
C GLY A 95 -2.92 -12.17 -28.33
N GLN A 96 -3.28 -12.07 -29.61
CA GLN A 96 -4.56 -11.51 -30.06
C GLN A 96 -5.78 -12.31 -29.60
N SER A 97 -5.62 -13.57 -29.17
CA SER A 97 -6.73 -14.42 -28.74
C SER A 97 -7.43 -13.92 -27.46
N LEU A 98 -6.76 -13.05 -26.70
CA LEU A 98 -7.32 -12.42 -25.50
C LEU A 98 -7.99 -11.07 -25.77
N VAL A 99 -7.86 -10.53 -26.99
CA VAL A 99 -8.45 -9.25 -27.37
C VAL A 99 -9.94 -9.46 -27.67
N VAL A 100 -10.78 -8.70 -26.97
CA VAL A 100 -12.24 -8.75 -27.12
C VAL A 100 -12.73 -7.50 -27.86
N TRP A 101 -12.16 -6.35 -27.52
CA TRP A 101 -12.48 -5.04 -28.09
C TRP A 101 -11.21 -4.36 -28.60
N THR A 102 -11.32 -3.51 -29.61
CA THR A 102 -10.22 -2.73 -30.18
C THR A 102 -10.43 -1.22 -29.95
N ILE A 103 -10.75 -0.86 -28.71
CA ILE A 103 -11.12 0.51 -28.32
C ILE A 103 -9.96 1.29 -27.69
N PHE A 104 -8.83 0.63 -27.40
CA PHE A 104 -7.66 1.31 -26.84
C PHE A 104 -7.10 2.34 -27.83
N PRO A 105 -6.72 3.56 -27.39
CA PRO A 105 -6.31 4.64 -28.28
C PRO A 105 -4.87 4.46 -28.79
N THR A 106 -4.68 3.51 -29.71
CA THR A 106 -3.37 3.17 -30.30
C THR A 106 -2.74 4.27 -31.13
N THR A 107 -3.51 5.32 -31.49
CA THR A 107 -3.04 6.51 -32.20
C THR A 107 -2.42 7.58 -31.28
N TRP A 108 -2.58 7.45 -29.96
CA TRP A 108 -1.93 8.37 -29.02
C TRP A 108 -0.40 8.21 -29.05
N PRO A 109 0.36 9.25 -28.67
CA PRO A 109 1.78 9.08 -28.40
C PRO A 109 2.04 7.92 -27.41
N LEU A 110 3.11 7.16 -27.62
CA LEU A 110 3.38 5.94 -26.84
C LEU A 110 3.43 6.20 -25.32
N TRP A 111 4.02 7.32 -24.90
CA TRP A 111 4.06 7.73 -23.50
C TRP A 111 2.64 7.91 -22.92
N GLY A 112 1.69 8.43 -23.70
CA GLY A 112 0.30 8.60 -23.29
C GLY A 112 -0.45 7.26 -23.21
N GLN A 113 -0.15 6.33 -24.13
CA GLN A 113 -0.65 4.96 -24.07
C GLN A 113 -0.16 4.25 -22.78
N ILE A 114 1.13 4.39 -22.45
CA ILE A 114 1.71 3.80 -21.23
C ILE A 114 1.03 4.36 -19.98
N LEU A 115 0.85 5.68 -19.89
CA LEU A 115 0.17 6.31 -18.74
C LEU A 115 -1.29 5.86 -18.60
N LEU A 116 -2.01 5.69 -19.71
CA LEU A 116 -3.39 5.19 -19.68
C LEU A 116 -3.44 3.74 -19.17
N ALA A 117 -2.61 2.85 -19.73
CA ALA A 117 -2.53 1.47 -19.28
C ALA A 117 -2.10 1.37 -17.82
N LEU A 118 -1.13 2.17 -17.40
CA LEU A 118 -0.67 2.26 -16.02
C LEU A 118 -1.79 2.71 -15.07
N THR A 119 -2.59 3.70 -15.47
CA THR A 119 -3.75 4.19 -14.68
C THR A 119 -4.81 3.09 -14.51
N ILE A 120 -5.10 2.34 -15.57
CA ILE A 120 -6.05 1.22 -15.52
C ILE A 120 -5.54 0.14 -14.56
N ILE A 121 -4.29 -0.27 -14.70
CA ILE A 121 -3.67 -1.29 -13.85
C ILE A 121 -3.65 -0.83 -12.39
N ASP A 122 -3.24 0.41 -12.13
CA ASP A 122 -3.14 1.00 -10.79
C ASP A 122 -4.49 1.01 -10.05
N PHE A 123 -5.60 1.30 -10.74
CA PHE A 123 -6.94 1.21 -10.13
C PHE A 123 -7.25 -0.19 -9.58
N PHE A 124 -6.95 -1.25 -10.34
CA PHE A 124 -7.23 -2.61 -9.90
C PHE A 124 -6.27 -3.06 -8.80
N LEU A 125 -5.02 -2.62 -8.84
CA LEU A 125 -4.08 -2.83 -7.73
C LEU A 125 -4.62 -2.20 -6.45
N PHE A 126 -4.98 -0.92 -6.50
CA PHE A 126 -5.64 -0.21 -5.39
C PHE A 126 -6.85 -0.99 -4.87
N ALA A 127 -7.74 -1.44 -5.77
CA ALA A 127 -8.97 -2.11 -5.38
C ALA A 127 -8.69 -3.42 -4.63
N ILE A 128 -7.86 -4.31 -5.18
CA ILE A 128 -7.53 -5.58 -4.52
C ILE A 128 -6.74 -5.34 -3.24
N HIS A 129 -5.88 -4.32 -3.20
CA HIS A 129 -5.14 -3.94 -2.02
C HIS A 129 -6.07 -3.48 -0.89
N ALA A 130 -7.00 -2.55 -1.16
CA ALA A 130 -8.02 -2.12 -0.22
C ALA A 130 -8.91 -3.28 0.26
N LEU A 131 -9.32 -4.18 -0.65
CA LEU A 131 -10.07 -5.38 -0.28
C LEU A 131 -9.23 -6.35 0.57
N SER A 132 -7.91 -6.35 0.40
CA SER A 132 -6.99 -7.15 1.21
C SER A 132 -6.92 -6.67 2.65
N HIS A 133 -7.12 -5.39 2.89
CA HIS A 133 -7.22 -4.85 4.25
C HIS A 133 -8.58 -5.08 4.90
N ARG A 134 -9.60 -5.38 4.10
CA ARG A 134 -10.98 -5.57 4.56
C ARG A 134 -11.37 -7.03 4.80
N TYR A 135 -10.90 -7.96 3.96
CA TYR A 135 -11.32 -9.36 4.01
C TYR A 135 -10.20 -10.25 4.54
N GLU A 136 -10.49 -10.98 5.62
CA GLU A 136 -9.51 -11.81 6.35
C GLU A 136 -8.73 -12.78 5.44
N TRP A 137 -9.37 -13.42 4.47
CA TRP A 137 -8.70 -14.37 3.60
C TRP A 137 -7.74 -13.70 2.60
N LEU A 138 -8.05 -12.50 2.10
CA LEU A 138 -7.14 -11.71 1.29
C LEU A 138 -6.04 -11.12 2.15
N TRP A 139 -6.39 -10.62 3.34
CA TRP A 139 -5.43 -10.14 4.32
C TRP A 139 -4.38 -11.20 4.62
N LYS A 140 -4.76 -12.45 4.86
CA LYS A 140 -3.79 -13.53 5.14
C LYS A 140 -2.75 -13.70 4.03
N LEU A 141 -3.16 -13.54 2.77
CA LEU A 141 -2.23 -13.56 1.63
C LEU A 141 -1.37 -12.30 1.56
N HIS A 142 -1.96 -11.15 1.88
CA HIS A 142 -1.33 -9.84 1.86
C HIS A 142 -0.41 -9.57 3.06
N ALA A 143 -0.67 -10.15 4.22
CA ALA A 143 0.08 -9.99 5.47
C ALA A 143 1.56 -10.36 5.32
N ILE A 144 1.89 -11.23 4.35
CA ILE A 144 3.29 -11.52 4.00
C ILE A 144 4.03 -10.23 3.59
N HIS A 145 3.35 -9.31 2.91
CA HIS A 145 3.85 -8.00 2.54
C HIS A 145 4.15 -7.13 3.78
N HIS A 146 3.15 -7.01 4.67
CA HIS A 146 3.26 -6.26 5.93
C HIS A 146 4.17 -6.92 6.97
N SER A 147 4.56 -8.18 6.81
CA SER A 147 5.40 -8.89 7.79
C SER A 147 6.83 -8.36 7.92
N SER A 148 7.22 -7.39 7.11
CA SER A 148 8.55 -6.78 7.18
C SER A 148 8.61 -5.78 8.33
N GLU A 149 9.62 -5.89 9.21
CA GLU A 149 9.79 -5.00 10.37
C GLU A 149 10.53 -3.68 10.04
N ARG A 150 10.81 -3.47 8.75
CA ARG A 150 11.41 -2.26 8.17
C ARG A 150 10.99 -2.14 6.71
N LEU A 151 11.06 -0.95 6.12
CA LEU A 151 10.86 -0.75 4.68
C LEU A 151 12.16 -0.46 3.97
N TYR A 152 12.34 -1.05 2.77
CA TYR A 152 13.47 -0.79 1.89
C TYR A 152 13.16 -1.27 0.47
N TRP A 153 13.99 -0.90 -0.50
CA TRP A 153 13.77 -1.10 -1.94
C TRP A 153 13.33 -2.51 -2.38
N LEU A 154 13.72 -3.56 -1.65
CA LEU A 154 13.49 -4.95 -2.05
C LEU A 154 12.12 -5.48 -1.59
N ASN A 155 11.65 -5.07 -0.42
CA ASN A 155 10.47 -5.69 0.20
C ASN A 155 9.14 -5.24 -0.40
N GLY A 156 9.16 -4.24 -1.29
CA GLY A 156 8.01 -3.90 -2.13
C GLY A 156 7.49 -5.06 -2.98
N ASP A 157 8.31 -6.09 -3.25
CA ASP A 157 7.87 -7.29 -3.96
C ASP A 157 7.66 -8.52 -3.08
N LYS A 158 7.77 -8.38 -1.75
CA LYS A 158 7.46 -9.45 -0.81
C LYS A 158 5.95 -9.65 -0.72
N ARG A 159 5.45 -10.77 -1.25
CA ARG A 159 4.02 -11.13 -1.25
C ARG A 159 3.81 -12.61 -1.53
N HIS A 160 2.61 -13.11 -1.23
CA HIS A 160 2.18 -14.45 -1.64
C HIS A 160 1.98 -14.50 -3.17
N PRO A 161 2.42 -15.56 -3.89
CA PRO A 161 2.17 -15.72 -5.33
C PRO A 161 0.70 -15.60 -5.75
N ILE A 162 -0.20 -16.20 -4.97
CA ILE A 162 -1.66 -16.08 -5.20
C ILE A 162 -2.11 -14.62 -5.06
N HIS A 163 -1.63 -13.89 -4.05
CA HIS A 163 -1.95 -12.46 -3.90
C HIS A 163 -1.50 -11.66 -5.12
N GLN A 164 -0.27 -11.88 -5.56
CA GLN A 164 0.28 -11.23 -6.76
C GLN A 164 -0.60 -11.43 -8.00
N VAL A 165 -1.08 -12.65 -8.22
CA VAL A 165 -1.97 -12.94 -9.34
C VAL A 165 -3.31 -12.24 -9.16
N LEU A 166 -3.92 -12.32 -7.96
CA LEU A 166 -5.20 -11.67 -7.68
C LEU A 166 -5.14 -10.15 -7.86
N GLU A 167 -4.04 -9.53 -7.45
CA GLU A 167 -3.83 -8.09 -7.52
C GLU A 167 -3.60 -7.62 -8.97
N GLY A 168 -2.72 -8.30 -9.72
CA GLY A 168 -2.32 -7.86 -11.06
C GLY A 168 -3.27 -8.30 -12.18
N LEU A 169 -3.90 -9.47 -12.06
CA LEU A 169 -4.66 -10.09 -13.16
C LEU A 169 -5.82 -9.22 -13.67
N PRO A 170 -6.66 -8.57 -12.82
CA PRO A 170 -7.82 -7.82 -13.31
C PRO A 170 -7.44 -6.65 -14.22
N GLY A 171 -6.47 -5.82 -13.81
CA GLY A 171 -6.02 -4.67 -14.61
C GLY A 171 -5.34 -5.08 -15.91
N ILE A 172 -4.47 -6.11 -15.85
CA ILE A 172 -3.81 -6.65 -17.04
C ILE A 172 -4.84 -7.25 -18.01
N THR A 173 -5.81 -8.00 -17.50
CA THR A 173 -6.87 -8.61 -18.31
C THR A 173 -7.72 -7.54 -18.99
N LEU A 174 -8.06 -6.46 -18.28
CA LEU A 174 -8.79 -5.36 -18.89
C LEU A 174 -7.97 -4.71 -20.00
N CYS A 175 -6.69 -4.38 -19.76
CA CYS A 175 -5.82 -3.80 -20.78
C CYS A 175 -5.72 -4.69 -22.03
N VAL A 176 -5.48 -5.98 -21.85
CA VAL A 176 -5.37 -6.92 -22.98
C VAL A 176 -6.71 -7.03 -23.71
N SER A 177 -7.83 -7.16 -23.00
CA SER A 177 -9.15 -7.35 -23.60
C SER A 177 -9.63 -6.14 -24.41
N ILE A 178 -9.21 -4.91 -24.06
CA ILE A 178 -9.54 -3.69 -24.83
C ILE A 178 -8.56 -3.39 -25.99
N GLY A 179 -7.62 -4.30 -26.26
CA GLY A 179 -6.70 -4.19 -27.40
C GLY A 179 -5.46 -3.34 -27.12
N THR A 180 -5.04 -3.21 -25.86
CA THR A 180 -3.80 -2.50 -25.51
C THR A 180 -2.59 -3.23 -26.09
N PRO A 181 -1.68 -2.58 -26.83
CA PRO A 181 -0.49 -3.23 -27.36
C PRO A 181 0.42 -3.77 -26.25
N MET A 182 1.04 -4.94 -26.45
CA MET A 182 1.88 -5.56 -25.42
C MET A 182 3.10 -4.74 -24.98
N PRO A 183 3.81 -4.02 -25.88
CA PRO A 183 4.85 -3.08 -25.46
C PRO A 183 4.33 -2.02 -24.47
N VAL A 184 3.07 -1.58 -24.61
CA VAL A 184 2.45 -0.59 -23.71
C VAL A 184 2.19 -1.21 -22.34
N VAL A 185 1.62 -2.41 -22.27
CA VAL A 185 1.40 -3.13 -21.00
C VAL A 185 2.72 -3.41 -20.29
N ALA A 186 3.74 -3.88 -21.02
CA ALA A 186 5.07 -4.12 -20.47
C ALA A 186 5.72 -2.84 -19.94
N GLY A 187 5.61 -1.74 -20.69
CA GLY A 187 6.08 -0.42 -20.26
C GLY A 187 5.38 0.07 -18.99
N ALA A 188 4.06 -0.06 -18.91
CA ALA A 188 3.27 0.31 -17.74
C ALA A 188 3.70 -0.49 -16.50
N LEU A 189 3.80 -1.82 -16.61
CA LEU A 189 4.24 -2.68 -15.51
C LEU A 189 5.68 -2.37 -15.06
N ALA A 190 6.57 -2.03 -15.99
CA ALA A 190 7.96 -1.67 -15.66
C ALA A 190 8.03 -0.33 -14.90
N VAL A 191 7.27 0.68 -15.34
CA VAL A 191 7.19 1.99 -14.67
C VAL A 191 6.56 1.85 -13.28
N LEU A 192 5.51 1.02 -13.16
CA LEU A 192 4.94 0.67 -11.87
C LEU A 192 5.97 0.01 -10.94
N ALA A 193 6.78 -0.93 -11.45
CA ALA A 193 7.83 -1.58 -10.66
C ALA A 193 8.85 -0.58 -10.11
N VAL A 194 9.23 0.43 -10.91
CA VAL A 194 10.08 1.54 -10.44
C VAL A 194 9.38 2.34 -9.33
N ASN A 195 8.08 2.60 -9.45
CA ASN A 195 7.33 3.25 -8.37
C ASN A 195 7.31 2.42 -7.10
N MET A 196 7.04 1.11 -7.19
CA MET A 196 7.02 0.21 -6.03
C MET A 196 8.36 0.21 -5.28
N ILE A 197 9.48 0.20 -6.01
CA ILE A 197 10.83 0.35 -5.44
C ILE A 197 10.94 1.66 -4.67
N LEU A 198 10.56 2.79 -5.28
CA LEU A 198 10.63 4.12 -4.66
C LEU A 198 9.64 4.32 -3.50
N GLN A 199 8.50 3.63 -3.54
CA GLN A 199 7.43 3.69 -2.55
C GLN A 199 7.80 2.92 -1.28
N HIS A 200 8.63 1.87 -1.39
CA HIS A 200 9.13 1.10 -0.24
C HIS A 200 10.53 1.54 0.22
N ALA A 201 11.21 2.36 -0.56
CA ALA A 201 12.59 2.71 -0.28
C ALA A 201 12.78 3.36 1.10
N ASN A 202 13.86 2.97 1.78
CA ASN A 202 14.38 3.62 2.97
C ASN A 202 15.09 4.94 2.61
N LEU A 203 14.45 5.81 1.82
CA LEU A 203 15.02 7.07 1.36
C LEU A 203 14.41 8.27 2.05
N ASP A 204 15.24 9.17 2.55
CA ASP A 204 14.80 10.45 3.13
C ASP A 204 14.53 11.52 2.05
N TYR A 205 13.85 11.14 0.96
CA TYR A 205 13.39 12.11 -0.03
C TYR A 205 12.17 12.89 0.48
N ARG A 206 11.91 14.04 -0.16
CA ARG A 206 10.76 14.90 0.12
C ARG A 206 10.00 15.10 -1.18
N ALA A 207 8.89 14.40 -1.40
CA ALA A 207 8.11 14.50 -2.63
C ALA A 207 7.42 15.88 -2.76
N GLY A 208 7.28 16.62 -1.66
CA GLY A 208 6.67 17.95 -1.67
C GLY A 208 5.22 17.85 -2.16
N TRP A 209 4.85 18.62 -3.17
CA TRP A 209 3.49 18.58 -3.73
C TRP A 209 3.19 17.26 -4.49
N LEU A 210 4.23 16.53 -4.93
CA LEU A 210 4.05 15.28 -5.69
C LEU A 210 3.36 14.19 -4.86
N LYS A 211 3.44 14.22 -3.53
CA LYS A 211 2.71 13.29 -2.64
C LYS A 211 1.18 13.47 -2.72
N HIS A 212 0.70 14.54 -3.34
CA HIS A 212 -0.73 14.73 -3.60
C HIS A 212 -1.17 14.13 -4.94
N LEU A 213 -0.24 13.63 -5.76
CA LEU A 213 -0.51 12.96 -7.02
C LEU A 213 -0.08 11.49 -6.99
N PHE A 214 1.10 11.22 -6.44
CA PHE A 214 1.74 9.92 -6.48
C PHE A 214 1.83 9.26 -5.12
N SER A 215 1.71 7.94 -5.12
CA SER A 215 1.94 7.09 -3.96
C SER A 215 3.44 6.95 -3.75
N VAL A 216 3.93 7.65 -2.72
CA VAL A 216 5.34 7.79 -2.37
C VAL A 216 5.62 7.16 -1.00
N ALA A 217 6.89 6.92 -0.68
CA ALA A 217 7.33 6.32 0.58
C ALA A 217 6.92 7.14 1.80
N GLU A 218 6.87 8.47 1.70
CA GLU A 218 6.37 9.32 2.78
C GLU A 218 4.94 8.95 3.21
N LEU A 219 4.09 8.51 2.28
CA LEU A 219 2.71 8.10 2.55
C LEU A 219 2.62 6.61 2.86
N HIS A 220 3.32 5.78 2.08
CA HIS A 220 3.20 4.33 2.16
C HIS A 220 3.81 3.74 3.43
N ARG A 221 4.74 4.45 4.08
CA ARG A 221 5.22 4.07 5.40
C ARG A 221 4.09 3.99 6.44
N TRP A 222 3.08 4.87 6.36
CA TRP A 222 1.95 4.87 7.29
C TRP A 222 1.07 3.63 7.12
N HIS A 223 0.89 3.23 5.87
CA HIS A 223 0.22 2.00 5.52
C HIS A 223 0.90 0.75 6.11
N HIS A 224 2.23 0.74 6.20
CA HIS A 224 2.99 -0.37 6.80
C HIS A 224 3.17 -0.28 8.32
N ARG A 225 2.53 0.68 8.98
CA ARG A 225 2.61 0.81 10.44
C ARG A 225 2.10 -0.48 11.11
N ALA A 226 2.76 -0.88 12.19
CA ALA A 226 2.51 -2.17 12.82
C ALA A 226 1.11 -2.33 13.43
N ASP A 227 0.48 -1.23 13.86
CA ASP A 227 -0.89 -1.25 14.34
C ASP A 227 -1.85 -1.33 13.14
N TYR A 228 -2.67 -2.38 13.11
CA TYR A 228 -3.61 -2.61 12.02
C TYR A 228 -4.54 -1.43 11.74
N LYS A 229 -4.99 -0.68 12.76
CA LYS A 229 -5.90 0.46 12.55
C LYS A 229 -5.22 1.60 11.81
N ASP A 230 -3.94 1.82 12.10
CA ASP A 230 -3.16 2.89 11.47
C ASP A 230 -2.75 2.52 10.04
N ALA A 231 -2.63 1.21 9.74
CA ALA A 231 -2.32 0.69 8.41
C ALA A 231 -3.46 0.84 7.38
N GLN A 232 -4.66 1.28 7.77
CA GLN A 232 -5.85 1.34 6.90
C GLN A 232 -5.89 2.55 5.95
N VAL A 233 -4.75 2.93 5.38
CA VAL A 233 -4.59 4.14 4.58
C VAL A 233 -3.66 3.91 3.38
N ASN A 234 -3.68 4.79 2.39
CA ASN A 234 -2.70 4.89 1.30
C ASN A 234 -2.44 3.58 0.52
N TYR A 235 -3.51 2.98 0.00
CA TYR A 235 -3.49 1.71 -0.74
C TYR A 235 -3.01 1.84 -2.20
N GLY A 236 -2.98 3.04 -2.77
CA GLY A 236 -2.56 3.24 -4.16
C GLY A 236 -1.12 2.79 -4.42
N ALA A 237 -0.88 2.09 -5.53
CA ALA A 237 0.44 1.60 -5.92
C ALA A 237 1.24 2.63 -6.75
N TRP A 238 0.54 3.57 -7.40
CA TRP A 238 1.14 4.66 -8.16
C TRP A 238 0.44 6.00 -7.96
N LEU A 239 -0.90 6.08 -8.06
CA LEU A 239 -1.64 7.33 -7.84
C LEU A 239 -2.37 7.31 -6.50
N VAL A 240 -2.35 8.46 -5.81
CA VAL A 240 -3.17 8.67 -4.60
C VAL A 240 -4.60 9.12 -4.92
N ILE A 241 -4.95 9.27 -6.20
CA ILE A 241 -6.29 9.72 -6.59
C ILE A 241 -7.35 8.73 -6.10
N TRP A 242 -7.07 7.43 -6.16
CA TRP A 242 -7.95 6.39 -5.66
C TRP A 242 -8.13 6.56 -4.16
N ASP A 243 -7.04 6.71 -3.41
CA ASP A 243 -7.12 6.95 -1.97
C ASP A 243 -7.93 8.19 -1.60
N LYS A 244 -7.83 9.26 -2.41
CA LYS A 244 -8.63 10.48 -2.20
C LYS A 244 -10.10 10.27 -2.51
N LEU A 245 -10.42 9.61 -3.62
CA LEU A 245 -11.80 9.31 -4.03
C LEU A 245 -12.49 8.38 -3.02
N PHE A 246 -11.71 7.51 -2.40
CA PHE A 246 -12.20 6.50 -1.47
C PHE A 246 -11.96 6.85 0.00
N GLY A 247 -11.41 8.04 0.31
CA GLY A 247 -11.28 8.50 1.69
C GLY A 247 -10.22 7.76 2.53
N THR A 248 -9.25 7.13 1.89
CA THR A 248 -8.15 6.38 2.53
C THR A 248 -6.81 7.13 2.44
N TYR A 249 -6.80 8.33 1.87
CA TYR A 249 -5.60 9.17 1.81
C TYR A 249 -5.25 9.72 3.19
N TYR A 250 -4.02 9.46 3.63
CA TYR A 250 -3.49 9.98 4.89
C TYR A 250 -2.09 10.55 4.68
N ASP A 251 -1.92 11.80 5.07
CA ASP A 251 -0.66 12.54 5.06
C ASP A 251 -0.50 13.20 6.43
N ALA A 252 0.50 12.78 7.19
CA ALA A 252 0.65 13.22 8.57
C ALA A 252 0.83 14.75 8.65
N PRO A 253 0.09 15.45 9.53
CA PRO A 253 0.08 16.92 9.56
C PRO A 253 1.41 17.57 9.96
N SER A 254 2.33 16.83 10.62
CA SER A 254 3.62 17.39 11.06
C SER A 254 4.76 16.39 10.95
N GLN A 255 5.98 16.89 10.69
CA GLN A 255 7.22 16.11 10.76
C GLN A 255 7.56 15.62 12.18
N ALA A 256 6.83 16.07 13.21
CA ALA A 256 7.05 15.63 14.59
C ALA A 256 6.48 14.23 14.85
N GLU A 257 5.51 13.79 14.05
CA GLU A 257 4.93 12.45 14.17
C GLU A 257 5.88 11.43 13.55
N GLN A 258 6.54 10.64 14.40
CA GLN A 258 7.38 9.55 13.95
C GLN A 258 6.51 8.38 13.52
N ILE A 259 6.91 7.71 12.44
CA ILE A 259 6.16 6.58 11.85
C ILE A 259 5.90 5.43 12.83
N GLY A 260 6.73 5.30 13.87
CA GLY A 260 6.66 4.21 14.83
C GLY A 260 7.20 2.90 14.26
N GLN A 261 6.70 1.78 14.77
CA GLN A 261 7.11 0.44 14.33
C GLN A 261 6.41 0.05 13.02
N ILE A 262 7.14 -0.64 12.16
CA ILE A 262 6.63 -1.27 10.92
C ILE A 262 6.49 -2.77 11.19
N GLY A 263 5.46 -3.40 10.63
CA GLY A 263 5.24 -4.84 10.75
C GLY A 263 3.77 -5.21 10.94
N ILE A 264 3.53 -6.25 11.73
CA ILE A 264 2.19 -6.66 12.18
C ILE A 264 2.26 -6.87 13.69
N ALA A 265 1.76 -5.91 14.46
CA ALA A 265 1.88 -5.93 15.92
C ALA A 265 1.15 -7.13 16.55
N GLU A 266 0.06 -7.57 15.91
CA GLU A 266 -0.77 -8.68 16.38
C GLU A 266 -0.15 -10.06 16.12
N GLU A 267 0.87 -10.14 15.26
CA GLU A 267 1.51 -11.39 14.83
C GLU A 267 3.05 -11.29 15.00
N PRO A 268 3.57 -11.15 16.23
CA PRO A 268 5.01 -10.97 16.48
C PRO A 268 5.87 -12.18 16.06
N ASP A 269 5.26 -13.38 16.00
CA ASP A 269 5.92 -14.62 15.60
C ASP A 269 5.63 -14.98 14.12
N PHE A 270 5.41 -13.98 13.26
CA PHE A 270 5.12 -14.20 11.84
C PHE A 270 6.20 -15.09 11.19
N PRO A 271 5.85 -16.09 10.35
CA PRO A 271 6.82 -17.02 9.80
C PRO A 271 7.97 -16.34 9.05
N ARG A 272 9.21 -16.79 9.32
CA ARG A 272 10.45 -16.21 8.75
C ARG A 272 11.15 -17.09 7.74
N THR A 273 10.44 -18.09 7.24
CA THR A 273 10.91 -18.94 6.15
C THR A 273 9.94 -18.83 4.99
N TYR A 274 10.44 -18.91 3.76
CA TYR A 274 9.60 -18.81 2.56
C TYR A 274 8.44 -19.82 2.59
N ALA A 275 8.76 -21.09 2.89
CA ALA A 275 7.74 -22.14 3.03
C ALA A 275 6.78 -21.91 4.22
N GLY A 276 7.24 -21.27 5.29
CA GLY A 276 6.39 -20.86 6.40
C GLY A 276 5.39 -19.78 5.99
N GLN A 277 5.85 -18.78 5.25
CA GLN A 277 5.02 -17.68 4.74
C GLN A 277 4.01 -18.17 3.68
N LEU A 278 4.40 -19.10 2.80
CA LEU A 278 3.45 -19.71 1.84
C LEU A 278 2.35 -20.55 2.51
N ARG A 279 2.62 -21.14 3.66
CA ARG A 279 1.61 -21.91 4.41
C ARG A 279 0.76 -21.05 5.33
N TYR A 280 1.23 -19.84 5.68
CA TYR A 280 0.56 -18.94 6.62
C TYR A 280 -0.92 -18.71 6.29
N PRO A 281 -1.33 -18.44 5.03
CA PRO A 281 -2.72 -18.15 4.73
C PRO A 281 -3.69 -19.30 4.97
N PHE A 282 -3.16 -20.52 5.04
CA PHE A 282 -3.94 -21.75 5.18
C PHE A 282 -3.92 -22.31 6.62
N ARG A 283 -3.28 -21.60 7.56
CA ARG A 283 -3.27 -22.01 8.97
C ARG A 283 -4.63 -21.74 9.62
N PRO A 284 -5.23 -22.72 10.33
CA PRO A 284 -6.42 -22.49 11.14
C PRO A 284 -6.11 -21.48 12.26
N GLY A 285 -6.99 -20.49 12.46
CA GLY A 285 -6.97 -19.66 13.67
C GLY A 285 -6.03 -18.44 13.70
N THR A 286 -5.52 -17.97 12.55
CA THR A 286 -4.87 -16.63 12.50
C THR A 286 -5.90 -15.56 12.86
N LYS A 287 -5.67 -14.88 13.99
CA LYS A 287 -6.60 -13.93 14.58
C LYS A 287 -6.31 -12.55 14.03
N GLN A 288 -7.05 -12.12 13.01
CA GLN A 288 -7.29 -10.70 12.84
C GLN A 288 -8.76 -10.42 12.55
N VAL A 289 -9.41 -9.98 13.64
CA VAL A 289 -10.64 -9.19 13.74
C VAL A 289 -11.90 -9.79 13.07
N ASN A 290 -12.55 -10.69 13.82
CA ASN A 290 -14.01 -10.70 13.90
C ASN A 290 -14.50 -9.35 14.43
N SER A 291 -14.74 -8.36 13.56
CA SER A 291 -15.73 -7.28 13.78
C SER A 291 -15.79 -6.28 12.61
N LEU A 292 -16.46 -6.66 11.52
CA LEU A 292 -17.56 -5.88 10.96
C LEU A 292 -18.29 -6.75 9.92
N LEU A 293 -19.32 -7.46 10.40
CA LEU A 293 -20.43 -8.06 9.65
C LEU A 293 -20.14 -8.43 8.18
N LEU A 294 -19.94 -9.74 7.95
CA LEU A 294 -20.29 -10.39 6.70
C LEU A 294 -21.75 -10.07 6.35
N SER A 295 -21.95 -9.11 5.45
CA SER A 295 -23.15 -9.04 4.63
C SER A 295 -22.70 -9.32 3.20
N ILE A 296 -22.87 -10.58 2.78
CA ILE A 296 -22.82 -10.95 1.36
C ILE A 296 -24.13 -10.46 0.77
N GLY A 297 -24.15 -9.20 0.35
CA GLY A 297 -25.20 -8.62 -0.47
C GLY A 297 -24.54 -7.87 -1.60
N LEU A 298 -24.85 -8.26 -2.85
CA LEU A 298 -24.47 -7.56 -4.09
C LEU A 298 -25.10 -6.16 -4.12
N ASN A 299 -24.61 -5.23 -3.29
CA ASN A 299 -25.01 -3.84 -3.25
C ASN A 299 -23.78 -2.97 -3.51
N PHE A 300 -23.76 -2.26 -4.64
CA PHE A 300 -22.69 -1.35 -5.09
C PHE A 300 -22.31 -0.22 -4.11
N SER A 301 -22.85 -0.23 -2.89
CA SER A 301 -22.37 0.45 -1.69
C SER A 301 -20.96 0.03 -1.23
N PHE A 302 -20.32 -0.95 -1.88
CA PHE A 302 -19.00 -1.51 -1.55
C PHE A 302 -17.85 -0.51 -1.47
N LEU A 303 -18.04 0.69 -2.00
CA LEU A 303 -17.07 1.78 -2.04
C LEU A 303 -17.23 2.78 -0.88
N SER A 304 -18.12 2.55 0.09
CA SER A 304 -18.14 3.34 1.32
C SER A 304 -17.05 2.85 2.27
N PHE A 305 -15.89 3.50 2.22
CA PHE A 305 -14.88 3.40 3.26
C PHE A 305 -15.41 4.08 4.53
N GLN A 306 -14.93 3.64 5.71
CA GLN A 306 -15.25 4.30 6.97
C GLN A 306 -14.97 5.80 6.81
N THR A 307 -16.00 6.60 7.02
CA THR A 307 -15.82 8.05 7.01
C THR A 307 -14.94 8.44 8.21
N PRO A 308 -14.19 9.55 8.19
CA PRO A 308 -13.46 10.05 9.36
C PRO A 308 -14.33 10.16 10.64
N GLU A 309 -15.65 10.32 10.47
CA GLU A 309 -16.68 10.31 11.51
C GLU A 309 -16.81 8.94 12.23
N ASP A 310 -16.44 7.83 11.58
CA ASP A 310 -16.47 6.47 12.14
C ASP A 310 -15.12 6.04 12.72
N SER A 311 -14.06 6.85 12.54
CA SER A 311 -12.69 6.53 12.96
C SER A 311 -12.50 6.37 14.46
N LEU A 312 -13.38 6.93 15.29
CA LEU A 312 -13.33 6.78 16.76
C LEU A 312 -14.16 5.61 17.27
N LEU A 313 -15.04 5.01 16.46
CA LEU A 313 -15.92 3.95 16.93
C LEU A 313 -15.13 2.72 17.43
N GLY A 314 -15.71 2.06 18.43
CA GLY A 314 -15.15 0.87 19.06
C GLY A 314 -14.26 1.18 20.26
N THR A 315 -13.50 0.17 20.70
CA THR A 315 -12.71 0.25 21.93
C THR A 315 -11.36 0.93 21.70
N ARG A 316 -10.97 1.79 22.63
CA ARG A 316 -9.71 2.55 22.67
C ARG A 316 -9.10 2.46 24.06
N ARG A 317 -7.78 2.33 24.11
CA ARG A 317 -6.98 2.36 25.34
C ARG A 317 -6.67 3.81 25.70
N ALA A 318 -7.06 4.24 26.88
CA ALA A 318 -6.69 5.53 27.44
C ALA A 318 -5.27 5.48 28.06
N PRO A 319 -4.55 6.61 28.15
CA PRO A 319 -3.19 6.66 28.69
C PRO A 319 -3.05 6.16 30.14
N ASP A 320 -4.13 6.21 30.91
CA ASP A 320 -4.21 5.72 32.30
C ASP A 320 -4.41 4.19 32.40
N GLY A 321 -4.41 3.50 31.25
CA GLY A 321 -4.56 2.06 31.16
C GLY A 321 -6.02 1.59 31.26
N ASN A 322 -7.01 2.47 31.15
CA ASN A 322 -8.41 2.09 31.06
C ASN A 322 -8.81 1.90 29.59
N ASP A 323 -9.84 1.08 29.31
CA ASP A 323 -10.42 1.02 27.96
C ASP A 323 -11.78 1.70 27.93
N ILE A 324 -12.00 2.50 26.91
CA ILE A 324 -13.30 3.11 26.61
C ILE A 324 -13.82 2.61 25.26
N SER A 325 -15.11 2.33 25.17
CA SER A 325 -15.80 1.96 23.94
C SER A 325 -16.68 3.11 23.49
N ILE A 326 -16.32 3.71 22.36
CA ILE A 326 -17.06 4.83 21.76
C ILE A 326 -18.13 4.25 20.85
N TYR A 327 -19.37 4.69 21.03
CA TYR A 327 -20.53 4.24 20.26
C TYR A 327 -21.40 5.43 19.84
N ARG A 328 -22.10 5.25 18.71
CA ARG A 328 -23.00 6.26 18.17
C ARG A 328 -24.36 6.20 18.87
N LYS A 329 -24.89 7.37 19.21
CA LYS A 329 -26.21 7.59 19.80
C LYS A 329 -26.90 8.73 19.06
N GLY A 330 -27.61 8.41 17.98
CA GLY A 330 -28.21 9.40 17.09
C GLY A 330 -27.15 10.20 16.33
N GLU A 331 -27.16 11.52 16.51
CA GLU A 331 -26.17 12.46 15.93
C GLU A 331 -24.95 12.71 16.85
N GLN A 332 -24.88 12.00 17.97
CA GLN A 332 -23.84 12.17 18.98
C GLN A 332 -23.11 10.85 19.22
N TYR A 333 -21.99 10.95 19.93
CA TYR A 333 -21.13 9.84 20.29
C TYR A 333 -20.91 9.89 21.81
N ASP A 334 -21.09 8.74 22.44
CA ASP A 334 -20.83 8.53 23.86
C ASP A 334 -19.72 7.49 24.01
N ALA A 335 -18.99 7.51 25.11
CA ALA A 335 -17.97 6.53 25.45
C ALA A 335 -18.30 5.86 26.79
N LYS A 336 -18.24 4.53 26.84
CA LYS A 336 -18.41 3.75 28.06
C LYS A 336 -17.13 3.06 28.48
N LEU A 337 -16.91 2.92 29.78
CA LEU A 337 -15.77 2.20 30.33
C LEU A 337 -15.92 0.69 30.12
N THR A 338 -14.96 0.06 29.44
CA THR A 338 -14.99 -1.40 29.17
C THR A 338 -13.87 -2.17 29.85
N HIS A 339 -12.83 -1.49 30.30
CA HIS A 339 -11.76 -2.07 31.12
C HIS A 339 -11.23 -1.01 32.09
N VAL A 340 -10.79 -1.46 33.26
CA VAL A 340 -10.12 -0.62 34.26
C VAL A 340 -8.78 -1.21 34.66
N SER A 341 -7.75 -0.37 34.71
CA SER A 341 -6.40 -0.76 35.16
C SER A 341 -6.33 -1.05 36.66
N LYS A 342 -7.18 -0.37 37.45
CA LYS A 342 -7.21 -0.48 38.91
C LYS A 342 -8.34 -1.41 39.39
N PRO A 343 -8.05 -2.42 40.24
CA PRO A 343 -9.06 -3.33 40.77
C PRO A 343 -10.19 -2.63 41.53
N GLU A 344 -9.91 -1.54 42.26
CA GLU A 344 -10.93 -0.80 43.00
C GLU A 344 -12.01 -0.13 42.11
N LEU A 345 -11.72 0.08 40.82
CA LEU A 345 -12.63 0.71 39.87
C LEU A 345 -13.50 -0.29 39.09
N ARG A 346 -13.42 -1.59 39.39
CA ARG A 346 -14.19 -2.62 38.65
C ARG A 346 -15.70 -2.39 38.70
N ASN A 347 -16.21 -1.75 39.75
CA ASN A 347 -17.63 -1.40 39.86
C ASN A 347 -18.07 -0.28 38.90
N GLN A 348 -17.13 0.42 38.26
CA GLN A 348 -17.39 1.48 37.27
C GLN A 348 -17.54 0.94 35.83
N LEU A 349 -17.24 -0.35 35.59
CA LEU A 349 -17.35 -0.94 34.26
C LEU A 349 -18.78 -0.81 33.72
N GLY A 350 -18.90 -0.37 32.46
CA GLY A 350 -20.16 -0.09 31.80
C GLY A 350 -20.68 1.34 31.97
N SER A 351 -20.09 2.14 32.86
CA SER A 351 -20.47 3.55 33.05
C SER A 351 -20.11 4.39 31.83
N ILE A 352 -20.96 5.36 31.50
CA ILE A 352 -20.67 6.37 30.49
C ILE A 352 -19.68 7.36 31.09
N VAL A 353 -18.53 7.52 30.45
CA VAL A 353 -17.44 8.39 30.88
C VAL A 353 -17.24 9.57 29.95
N ILE A 354 -17.79 9.53 28.74
CA ILE A 354 -17.88 10.72 27.87
C ILE A 354 -19.25 10.72 27.24
N TRP A 355 -19.95 11.86 27.22
CA TRP A 355 -21.23 11.98 26.52
C TRP A 355 -21.30 13.20 25.63
N GLY A 356 -22.10 13.09 24.57
CA GLY A 356 -22.47 14.23 23.72
C GLY A 356 -21.41 14.72 22.74
N MET A 357 -20.40 13.89 22.43
CA MET A 357 -19.41 14.23 21.40
C MET A 357 -20.08 14.35 20.03
N ARG A 358 -19.67 15.32 19.23
CA ARG A 358 -20.10 15.51 17.84
C ARG A 358 -18.89 15.65 16.92
N TYR A 359 -19.04 15.20 15.68
CA TYR A 359 -18.04 15.34 14.65
C TYR A 359 -18.35 16.51 13.72
N ASP A 360 -17.47 17.52 13.68
CA ASP A 360 -17.56 18.60 12.70
C ASP A 360 -16.89 18.18 11.39
N LYS A 361 -17.70 17.78 10.42
CA LYS A 361 -17.25 17.35 9.08
C LYS A 361 -16.49 18.43 8.32
N LYS A 362 -16.76 19.72 8.57
CA LYS A 362 -16.10 20.82 7.85
C LYS A 362 -14.69 21.08 8.38
N ARG A 363 -14.48 20.84 9.68
CA ARG A 363 -13.19 21.06 10.35
C ARG A 363 -12.39 19.79 10.58
N ASN A 364 -13.00 18.62 10.36
CA ASN A 364 -12.41 17.31 10.61
C ASN A 364 -11.99 17.14 12.09
N GLU A 365 -12.83 17.61 13.00
CA GLU A 365 -12.56 17.70 14.45
C GLU A 365 -13.75 17.20 15.27
N TRP A 366 -13.45 16.69 16.47
CA TRP A 366 -14.44 16.29 17.47
C TRP A 366 -14.65 17.40 18.50
N ASN A 367 -15.90 17.71 18.83
CA ASN A 367 -16.24 18.76 19.80
C ASN A 367 -17.46 18.40 20.66
N GLY A 368 -17.72 19.22 21.69
CA GLY A 368 -18.94 19.15 22.50
C GLY A 368 -19.02 18.02 23.54
N GLY A 369 -18.04 17.11 23.58
CA GLY A 369 -17.99 16.04 24.57
C GLY A 369 -17.77 16.54 25.99
N GLN A 370 -18.47 15.95 26.95
CA GLN A 370 -18.27 16.15 28.39
C GLN A 370 -17.71 14.86 28.99
N LEU A 371 -16.63 14.99 29.77
CA LEU A 371 -15.96 13.91 30.50
C LEU A 371 -16.53 13.82 31.92
#